data_AF-A0A7G8FJR2-F1
#
_entry.id   AF-A0A7G8FJR2-F1
#
_cell.length_a   1.000
_cell.length_b   1.000
_cell.length_c   1.000
_cell.angle_alpha   90.00
_cell.angle_beta   90.00
_cell.angle_gamma   90.00
#
_symmetry.space_group_name_H-M   'P 1'
#
loop_
_entity.id
_entity.type
_entity.pdbx_description
1 polymer ?
#
loop_
_entity_poly.entity_id
_entity_poly.type
_entity_poly.pdbx_seq_one_letter_code
_entity_poly.pdbx_strand_id
1 'polypeptide(L)' 'MARIGNKKAFTIHLSDEMAAMIDLKRKEWGLRSRGEVIERLLGWMVEPTDSDG' A
#
# COMPACT_ATOMS: atom_id res chain seq x y z
N MET A 1 -8.61 23.92 1.74
CA MET A 1 -8.66 23.07 2.95
C MET A 1 -7.92 21.77 2.68
N ALA A 2 -6.65 21.67 3.03
CA ALA A 2 -5.95 20.39 2.97
C ALA A 2 -6.38 19.58 4.20
N ARG A 3 -7.17 18.53 4.01
CA ARG A 3 -7.36 17.50 5.03
C ARG A 3 -6.01 16.79 5.17
N ILE A 4 -5.15 17.29 6.05
CA ILE A 4 -3.99 16.53 6.55
C ILE A 4 -4.60 15.46 7.45
N GLY A 5 -5.11 14.42 6.79
CA GLY A 5 -5.53 13.20 7.46
C GLY A 5 -4.32 12.66 8.20
N ASN A 6 -4.54 12.27 9.45
CA ASN A 6 -3.55 11.70 10.35
C ASN A 6 -2.96 10.40 9.76
N LYS A 7 -2.04 10.51 8.79
CA LYS A 7 -1.40 9.37 8.15
C LYS A 7 -0.40 8.78 9.15
N LYS A 8 -0.83 7.75 9.88
CA LYS A 8 0.07 6.94 10.70
C LYS A 8 1.16 6.36 9.79
N ALA A 9 2.40 6.72 10.07
CA ALA A 9 3.54 6.10 9.42
C ALA A 9 3.85 4.78 10.13
N PHE A 10 4.02 3.71 9.35
CA PHE A 10 4.45 2.40 9.84
C PHE A 10 5.76 2.04 9.16
N THR A 11 6.73 1.59 9.95
CA THR A 11 7.98 1.05 9.44
C THR A 11 7.87 -0.47 9.43
N ILE A 12 8.09 -1.07 8.27
CA ILE A 12 8.16 -2.52 8.10
C ILE A 12 9.55 -2.89 7.62
N HIS A 13 10.08 -3.99 8.16
CA HIS A 13 11.34 -4.56 7.72
C HIS A 13 11.04 -5.68 6.74
N LEU A 14 11.61 -5.60 5.54
CA LEU A 14 11.46 -6.58 4.47
C LEU A 14 12.83 -7.08 4.06
N SER A 15 12.88 -8.26 3.45
CA SER A 15 14.08 -8.72 2.76
C SER A 15 14.37 -7.83 1.55
N ASP A 16 15.64 -7.78 1.14
CA ASP A 16 16.06 -7.01 -0.04
C ASP A 16 15.34 -7.47 -1.32
N GLU A 17 15.11 -8.78 -1.45
CA GLU A 17 14.36 -9.36 -2.57
C GLU A 17 12.93 -8.81 -2.63
N MET A 18 12.22 -8.78 -1.49
CA MET A 18 10.87 -8.23 -1.42
C MET A 18 10.84 -6.72 -1.68
N ALA A 19 11.81 -5.97 -1.18
CA ALA A 19 11.93 -4.55 -1.45
C ALA A 19 12.13 -4.27 -2.95
N ALA A 20 12.97 -5.07 -3.62
CA ALA A 20 13.19 -4.98 -5.07
C ALA A 20 11.92 -5.30 -5.87
N MET A 21 11.15 -6.31 -5.46
CA MET A 21 9.86 -6.62 -6.08
C MET A 21 8.85 -5.48 -5.94
N ILE A 22 8.77 -4.84 -4.77
CA ILE A 22 7.89 -3.68 -4.55
C ILE A 22 8.29 -2.52 -5.47
N ASP A 23 9.58 -2.26 -5.63
CA ASP A 23 10.07 -1.20 -6.53
C ASP A 23 9.78 -1.50 -8.01
N LEU A 24 9.88 -2.77 -8.42
CA LEU A 24 9.47 -3.18 -9.76
C LEU A 24 7.98 -2.92 -9.98
N LYS A 25 7.13 -3.38 -9.06
CA LYS A 25 5.67 -3.17 -9.13
C LYS A 25 5.31 -1.69 -9.12
N ARG A 26 6.02 -0.86 -8.35
CA ARG A 26 5.86 0.60 -8.36
C ARG A 26 6.03 1.18 -9.77
N LYS A 27 7.06 0.75 -10.50
CA LYS A 27 7.35 1.21 -11.86
C LYS A 27 6.31 0.66 -12.85
N GLU A 28 6.02 -0.64 -12.79
CA GLU A 28 5.04 -1.29 -13.68
C GLU A 28 3.63 -0.67 -13.55
N TRP A 29 3.23 -0.29 -12.34
CA TRP A 29 1.91 0.27 -12.07
C TRP A 29 1.88 1.81 -12.13
N GLY A 30 3.01 2.47 -12.38
CA GLY A 30 3.11 3.93 -12.43
C GLY A 30 2.76 4.63 -11.10
N LEU A 31 3.01 3.97 -9.97
CA LEU A 31 2.69 4.51 -8.64
C LEU A 31 3.80 5.45 -8.13
N ARG A 32 3.42 6.41 -7.28
CA ARG A 32 4.33 7.46 -6.79
C ARG A 32 5.17 6.99 -5.63
N SER A 33 4.72 5.99 -4.87
CA SER A 33 5.45 5.51 -3.69
C SER A 33 5.32 4.00 -3.48
N ARG A 34 6.26 3.45 -2.69
CA ARG A 34 6.17 2.06 -2.19
C ARG A 34 4.92 1.87 -1.30
N GLY A 35 4.52 2.91 -0.56
CA GLY A 35 3.30 2.89 0.25
C GLY A 35 2.05 2.62 -0.58
N GLU A 36 1.89 3.29 -1.72
CA GLU A 36 0.75 3.06 -2.63
C GLU A 36 0.74 1.65 -3.22
N VAL A 37 1.92 1.05 -3.46
CA VAL A 37 2.02 -0.36 -3.89
C VAL A 37 1.44 -1.27 -2.81
N ILE A 38 1.84 -1.04 -1.55
CA ILE A 38 1.35 -1.83 -0.40
C ILE A 38 -0.14 -1.61 -0.17
N GLU A 39 -0.63 -0.36 -0.22
CA GLU A 39 -2.06 -0.05 -0.09
C GLU A 39 -2.89 -0.75 -1.19
N ARG A 40 -2.40 -0.77 -2.43
CA ARG A 40 -3.06 -1.47 -3.54
C ARG A 40 -3.08 -3.00 -3.34
N LEU A 41 -1.97 -3.57 -2.87
CA LEU A 41 -1.87 -5.01 -2.57
C LEU A 41 -2.80 -5.41 -1.41
N LEU A 42 -2.79 -4.65 -0.32
CA LEU A 42 -3.65 -4.89 0.83
C LEU A 42 -5.12 -4.64 0.52
N GLY A 43 -5.43 -3.70 -0.38
CA GLY A 43 -6.79 -3.44 -0.83
C GLY A 43 -7.46 -4.65 -1.50
N TRP A 44 -6.69 -5.60 -2.03
CA TRP A 44 -7.23 -6.87 -2.54
C TRP A 44 -7.50 -7.91 -1.45
N MET A 45 -6.85 -7.78 -0.28
CA MET A 45 -7.04 -8.70 0.84
C MET A 45 -8.23 -8.32 1.71
N VAL A 46 -8.73 -7.09 1.60
CA VAL A 46 -9.96 -6.68 2.27
C VAL A 46 -11.11 -7.20 1.41
N GLU A 47 -11.68 -8.36 1.77
CA GLU A 47 -13.04 -8.70 1.35
C GLU A 47 -13.95 -7.52 1.72
N PRO A 48 -14.92 -7.13 0.86
CA PRO A 48 -15.98 -6.27 1.32
C PRO A 48 -16.69 -7.04 2.43
N THR A 49 -16.40 -6.70 3.68
CA THR A 49 -17.30 -7.05 4.75
C THR A 49 -18.57 -6.26 4.46
N ASP A 50 -19.52 -6.89 3.75
CA ASP A 50 -20.94 -6.55 3.80
C ASP A 50 -21.33 -6.58 5.29
N SER A 51 -21.07 -5.47 5.97
CA SER A 51 -21.62 -5.14 7.27
C SER A 51 -22.77 -4.19 7.01
N ASP A 52 -23.83 -4.72 6.42
CA ASP A 52 -25.18 -4.17 6.53
C ASP A 52 -26.16 -5.34 6.36
N GLY A 53 -26.65 -5.82 7.51
CA GLY A 53 -27.58 -6.94 7.67
C GLY A 53 -27.84 -7.23 9.15
#